data_AF-I4HYN4-F1
#
_entry.id   AF-I4HYN4-F1
#
_cell.length_a   1.000
_cell.length_b   1.000
_cell.length_c   1.000
_cell.angle_alpha   90.00
_cell.angle_beta   90.00
_cell.angle_gamma   90.00
#
_symmetry.space_group_name_H-M   'P 1'
#
loop_
_entity.id
_entity.type
_entity.pdbx_description
1 polymer ?
#
loop_
_entity_poly.entity_id
_entity_poly.type
_entity_poly.pdbx_seq_one_letter_code
_entity_poly.pdbx_strand_id
1 'polypeptide(L)' 'MPLTSEEKQKVLDALDELDRDDLDKILAGLKAFSKWLKRVLYEIYLQIEDGLQSLWNSIRSFFS' A
#
# COMPACT_ATOMS: atom_id res chain seq x y z
N MET A 1 14.30 27.49 -35.70
CA MET A 1 15.13 28.29 -34.78
C MET A 1 15.51 27.39 -33.62
N PRO A 2 16.76 27.45 -33.12
CA PRO A 2 17.08 26.79 -31.87
C PRO A 2 16.32 27.47 -30.72
N LEU A 3 15.79 26.68 -29.79
CA LEU A 3 15.14 27.19 -28.56
C LEU A 3 16.09 28.16 -27.86
N THR A 4 15.53 29.29 -27.43
CA THR A 4 16.23 30.23 -26.57
C THR A 4 16.55 29.57 -25.22
N SER A 5 17.55 30.09 -24.50
CA SER A 5 17.95 29.51 -23.22
C SER A 5 16.81 29.46 -22.19
N GLU A 6 15.91 30.44 -22.21
CA GLU A 6 14.71 30.46 -21.34
C GLU A 6 13.70 29.37 -21.70
N GLU A 7 13.45 29.14 -22.98
CA GLU A 7 12.53 28.09 -23.41
C GLU A 7 13.09 26.70 -23.11
N LYS A 8 14.41 26.52 -23.22
CA LYS A 8 15.07 25.29 -22.77
C LYS A 8 14.89 25.05 -21.27
N GLN A 9 15.05 26.09 -20.46
CA GLN A 9 14.90 25.94 -19.01
C GLN A 9 13.47 25.56 -18.63
N LYS A 10 12.46 26.20 -19.24
CA LYS A 10 11.05 25.84 -19.01
C LYS A 10 10.72 24.39 -19.37
N VAL A 11 11.31 23.88 -20.44
CA VAL A 11 11.12 22.48 -20.84
C VAL A 11 11.78 21.53 -19.84
N LEU A 12 12.99 21.87 -19.35
CA LEU A 12 13.67 21.07 -18.32
C LEU A 12 12.89 21.05 -17.01
N ASP A 13 12.42 22.21 -16.55
CA ASP A 13 11.64 22.31 -15.32
C ASP A 13 10.33 21.51 -15.42
N ALA A 14 9.66 21.54 -16.58
CA ALA A 14 8.45 20.74 -16.82
C ALA A 14 8.72 19.23 -16.86
N LEU A 15 9.87 18.80 -17.37
CA LEU A 15 10.28 17.39 -17.36
C LEU A 15 10.59 16.91 -15.93
N ASP A 16 11.27 17.71 -15.13
CA ASP A 16 11.54 17.42 -13.73
C ASP A 16 10.26 17.31 -12.89
N GLU A 17 9.25 18.13 -13.21
CA GLU A 17 7.95 18.12 -12.52
C GLU A 17 7.13 16.87 -12.87
N LEU A 18 7.14 16.45 -14.14
CA LEU A 18 6.49 15.21 -14.59
C LEU A 18 7.08 13.97 -13.91
N ASP A 19 8.42 13.90 -13.78
CA ASP A 19 9.09 12.79 -13.10
C ASP A 19 8.71 12.72 -11.62
N ARG A 20 8.52 13.87 -10.96
CA ARG A 20 8.05 13.92 -9.56
C ARG A 20 6.61 13.45 -9.41
N ASP A 21 5.73 13.87 -10.30
CA ASP A 21 4.32 13.43 -10.29
C ASP A 21 4.20 11.90 -10.43
N ASP A 22 5.03 11.29 -11.28
CA ASP A 22 5.03 9.85 -11.47
C ASP A 22 5.59 9.11 -10.25
N LEU A 23 6.64 9.65 -9.60
CA LEU A 23 7.14 9.15 -8.32
C LEU A 23 6.06 9.20 -7.23
N ASP A 24 5.31 10.30 -7.12
CA ASP A 24 4.25 10.45 -6.14
C ASP A 24 3.09 9.47 -6.38
N LYS A 25 2.71 9.21 -7.63
CA LYS A 25 1.72 8.18 -7.98
C LYS A 25 2.18 6.79 -7.55
N ILE A 26 3.44 6.44 -7.81
CA ILE A 26 4.02 5.15 -7.42
C ILE A 26 4.05 5.01 -5.89
N LEU A 27 4.48 6.04 -5.17
CA LEU A 27 4.50 6.07 -3.71
C LEU A 27 3.09 5.95 -3.11
N ALA A 28 2.11 6.65 -3.69
CA ALA A 28 0.71 6.54 -3.28
C ALA A 28 0.18 5.10 -3.49
N GLY A 29 0.51 4.49 -4.63
CA GLY A 29 0.18 3.09 -4.93
C GLY A 29 0.79 2.11 -3.93
N LEU A 30 2.08 2.25 -3.64
CA LEU A 30 2.77 1.41 -2.65
C LEU A 30 2.19 1.58 -1.24
N LYS A 31 1.83 2.80 -0.85
CA LYS A 31 1.21 3.08 0.45
C LYS A 31 -0.18 2.44 0.55
N ALA A 32 -0.99 2.55 -0.50
CA ALA A 32 -2.31 1.92 -0.58
C ALA A 32 -2.19 0.39 -0.52
N PHE A 33 -1.26 -0.19 -1.29
CA PHE A 33 -0.99 -1.62 -1.28
C PHE A 33 -0.55 -2.12 0.09
N SER A 34 0.39 -1.42 0.75
CA SER A 34 0.84 -1.77 2.10
C SER A 34 -0.31 -1.73 3.11
N LYS A 35 -1.19 -0.73 3.02
CA LYS A 35 -2.37 -0.62 3.89
C LYS A 35 -3.35 -1.78 3.66
N TRP A 36 -3.60 -2.13 2.40
CA TRP A 36 -4.44 -3.26 2.04
C TRP A 36 -3.85 -4.58 2.55
N LEU A 37 -2.55 -4.81 2.33
CA LEU A 37 -1.86 -6.03 2.76
C LEU A 37 -1.92 -6.21 4.28
N LYS A 38 -1.67 -5.14 5.05
CA LYS A 38 -1.79 -5.18 6.52
C LYS A 38 -3.20 -5.56 6.97
N ARG A 39 -4.22 -5.02 6.32
CA ARG A 39 -5.61 -5.34 6.63
C ARG A 39 -5.92 -6.82 6.36
N VAL A 40 -5.54 -7.33 5.18
CA VAL A 40 -5.78 -8.74 4.81
C VAL A 40 -5.08 -9.69 5.78
N LEU A 41 -3.82 -9.40 6.12
CA LEU A 41 -3.08 -10.22 7.09
C LEU A 41 -3.73 -10.20 8.48
N TYR A 42 -4.25 -9.05 8.90
CA TYR A 42 -4.96 -8.95 10.18
C TYR A 42 -6.29 -9.72 10.15
N GLU A 43 -7.04 -9.68 9.05
CA GLU A 43 -8.26 -10.47 8.89
C GLU A 43 -7.96 -11.99 8.94
N ILE A 44 -6.87 -12.44 8.32
CA ILE A 44 -6.42 -13.85 8.43
C ILE A 44 -6.03 -14.20 9.86
N TYR A 45 -5.31 -13.32 10.55
CA TYR A 45 -4.93 -13.52 11.95
C TYR A 45 -6.17 -13.72 12.84
N LEU A 46 -7.18 -12.85 12.71
CA LEU A 46 -8.43 -12.95 13.47
C LEU A 46 -9.14 -14.28 13.20
N GLN A 47 -9.20 -14.73 11.94
CA GLN A 47 -9.82 -16.02 11.62
C GLN A 47 -9.11 -17.20 12.29
N ILE A 48 -7.78 -17.16 12.37
CA ILE A 48 -7.00 -18.20 13.06
C ILE A 48 -7.27 -18.14 14.57
N GLU A 49 -7.28 -16.95 15.15
CA GLU A 49 -7.56 -16.73 16.58
C GLU A 49 -8.97 -17.26 16.95
N ASP A 50 -9.99 -16.85 16.19
CA ASP A 50 -11.37 -17.32 16.37
C ASP A 50 -11.49 -18.84 16.24
N GLY A 51 -10.78 -19.42 15.26
CA GLY A 51 -10.73 -20.87 15.06
C GLY A 51 -10.14 -21.60 16.27
N LEU A 52 -9.01 -21.12 16.80
CA LEU A 52 -8.39 -21.68 18.00
C LEU A 52 -9.28 -21.53 19.23
N GLN A 53 -9.95 -20.40 19.39
CA GLN A 53 -10.85 -20.16 20.51
C GLN A 53 -12.08 -21.08 20.43
N SER A 54 -12.64 -21.26 19.24
CA SER A 54 -13.74 -22.21 18.98
C SER A 54 -13.34 -23.66 19.28
N LEU A 55 -12.14 -24.07 18.84
CA LEU A 55 -11.59 -25.39 19.14
C LEU A 55 -11.40 -25.58 20.65
N TRP A 56 -10.83 -24.58 21.34
CA TRP A 56 -10.65 -24.62 22.79
C TRP A 56 -11.99 -24.73 23.53
N ASN A 57 -12.98 -23.94 23.14
CA ASN A 57 -14.33 -24.01 23.70
C ASN A 57 -14.98 -25.37 23.46
N SER A 58 -14.77 -25.96 22.28
CA SER A 58 -15.26 -27.30 21.94
C SER A 58 -14.62 -28.37 22.82
N ILE A 59 -13.30 -28.32 23.02
CA ILE A 59 -12.56 -29.20 23.93
C ILE A 59 -13.09 -29.05 25.36
N ARG A 60 -13.21 -27.81 25.85
CA ARG A 60 -13.72 -27.52 27.20
C ARG A 60 -15.12 -28.08 27.41
N SER A 61 -16.00 -27.94 26.43
CA SER A 61 -17.38 -28.46 26.47
C SER A 61 -17.40 -29.99 26.51
N PHE A 62 -16.49 -30.66 25.79
CA PHE A 62 -16.40 -32.12 25.78
C PHE A 62 -15.95 -32.71 27.13
N PHE A 63 -15.16 -31.97 27.91
CA PHE A 63 -14.67 -32.40 29.23
C PHE A 63 -15.49 -31.87 30.42
N SER A 64 -16.59 -31.14 30.16
CA SER A 64 -17.53 -30.64 31.18
C SER A 64 -18.81 -31.45 31.22
#